data_AF-A0A1H1XNQ9-F1
#
_entry.id   AF-A0A1H1XNQ9-F1
#
_cell.length_a   1.000
_cell.length_b   1.000
_cell.length_c   1.000
_cell.angle_alpha   90.00
_cell.angle_beta   90.00
_cell.angle_gamma   90.00
#
_symmetry.space_group_name_H-M   'P 1'
#
loop_
_entity.id
_entity.type
_entity.pdbx_description
1 polymer ?
#
loop_
_entity_poly.entity_id
_entity_poly.type
_entity_poly.pdbx_seq_one_letter_code
_entity_poly.pdbx_strand_id
1 'polypeptide(L)'
;MGDDWQAINRFAGSDISEFRALHDFNSRIDDKTEAASRLALGSVDVRKLSATFRCEQQIADVARSFVMSPTQANNRHIDKKVSSNRQAAGPTLKIVEHVDSAKERLDALHDELASLVKRHTAREPLQVFVLTRSKRSGFPDGLSVEALQSLNTQYLPLGLDVHWDSMHATKGLGRDHVILVGMDSGKKGFPSDHAPMDNLIEALLPDQPDPWEEERRLFYVALTRAKHGVTLLCAAERPSMFVNELLQSEHQASITYVPLAQIKRVLCPVCKKGWLQRQNKYLSCTRYPYCSNKRFDKTALG
;
A
#
# COMPACT_ATOMS: atom_id res chain seq x y z
N MET A 1 2.38 -8.47 -23.19
CA MET A 1 2.35 -7.12 -22.58
C MET A 1 1.96 -7.26 -21.12
N GLY A 2 2.73 -6.71 -20.19
CA GLY A 2 2.46 -6.80 -18.75
C GLY A 2 3.41 -5.93 -17.94
N ASP A 3 3.09 -5.72 -16.66
CA ASP A 3 3.89 -4.92 -15.73
C ASP A 3 4.08 -5.70 -14.41
N ASP A 4 5.33 -5.99 -14.05
CA ASP A 4 5.68 -6.76 -12.86
C ASP A 4 5.26 -6.07 -11.57
N TRP A 5 5.18 -4.73 -11.56
CA TRP A 5 4.71 -3.95 -10.41
C TRP A 5 3.19 -4.05 -10.21
N GLN A 6 2.43 -4.39 -11.25
CA GLN A 6 0.96 -4.55 -11.21
C GLN A 6 0.52 -6.03 -11.17
N ALA A 7 1.48 -6.95 -11.05
CA ALA A 7 1.30 -8.40 -11.00
C ALA A 7 0.85 -8.85 -9.59
N ILE A 8 -0.39 -8.54 -9.21
CA ILE A 8 -0.93 -8.70 -7.84
C ILE A 8 -1.73 -10.00 -7.59
N ASN A 9 -1.75 -10.96 -8.53
CA ASN A 9 -2.48 -12.24 -8.37
C ASN A 9 -1.53 -13.43 -8.57
N ARG A 10 -0.70 -13.76 -7.57
CA ARG A 10 0.31 -14.84 -7.69
C ARG A 10 -0.32 -16.20 -8.04
N PHE A 11 -1.47 -16.51 -7.46
CA PHE A 11 -2.21 -17.76 -7.73
C PHE A 11 -2.75 -17.88 -9.17
N ALA A 12 -2.89 -16.76 -9.90
CA ALA A 12 -3.35 -16.74 -11.29
C ALA A 12 -2.17 -16.70 -12.30
N GLY A 13 -0.96 -17.08 -11.87
CA GLY A 13 0.23 -17.12 -12.72
C GLY A 13 0.96 -15.79 -12.88
N SER A 14 0.72 -14.81 -11.99
CA SER A 14 1.45 -13.53 -11.98
C SER A 14 2.83 -13.67 -11.32
N ASP A 15 3.68 -14.59 -11.81
CA ASP A 15 5.04 -14.81 -11.31
C ASP A 15 6.02 -13.77 -11.87
N ILE A 16 6.65 -13.00 -10.98
CA ILE A 16 7.67 -12.01 -11.34
C ILE A 16 8.92 -12.67 -11.91
N SER A 17 9.19 -13.93 -11.51
CA SER A 17 10.32 -14.70 -12.03
C SER A 17 10.26 -14.85 -13.54
N GLU A 18 9.06 -14.96 -14.13
CA GLU A 18 8.89 -15.06 -15.58
C GLU A 18 9.17 -13.70 -16.26
N PHE A 19 8.74 -12.58 -15.67
CA PHE A 19 9.10 -11.25 -16.16
C PHE A 19 10.62 -11.02 -16.12
N ARG A 20 11.27 -11.43 -15.03
CA ARG A 20 12.74 -11.37 -14.89
C ARG A 20 13.44 -12.29 -15.88
N ALA A 21 12.98 -13.53 -16.03
CA ALA A 21 13.56 -14.48 -16.96
C ALA A 21 13.52 -13.94 -18.40
N LEU A 22 12.38 -13.36 -18.82
CA LEU A 22 12.25 -12.70 -20.13
C LEU A 22 13.11 -11.45 -20.27
N HIS A 23 13.20 -10.63 -19.23
CA HIS A 23 14.05 -9.44 -19.21
C HIS A 23 15.55 -9.81 -19.35
N ASP A 24 15.97 -10.82 -18.61
CA ASP A 24 17.37 -11.24 -18.53
C ASP A 24 17.76 -12.14 -19.72
N PHE A 25 16.79 -12.77 -20.40
CA PHE A 25 17.01 -13.55 -21.62
C PHE A 25 17.75 -12.74 -22.68
N ASN A 26 17.42 -11.46 -22.84
CA ASN A 26 18.12 -10.55 -23.77
C ASN A 26 19.56 -10.21 -23.37
N SER A 27 19.96 -10.50 -22.14
CA SER A 27 21.31 -10.24 -21.63
C SER A 27 22.21 -11.48 -21.61
N ARG A 28 21.71 -12.65 -22.02
CA ARG A 28 22.43 -13.95 -21.95
C ARG A 28 22.49 -14.69 -23.29
N ILE A 29 22.83 -13.99 -24.38
CA ILE A 29 23.33 -14.65 -25.60
C ILE A 29 24.84 -14.90 -25.40
N ASP A 30 25.18 -15.81 -24.49
CA ASP A 30 26.51 -16.41 -24.40
C ASP A 30 26.30 -17.92 -24.27
N ASP A 31 26.90 -18.68 -25.18
CA ASP A 31 26.56 -20.04 -25.64
C ASP A 31 26.59 -21.20 -24.60
N LYS A 32 26.55 -20.96 -23.29
CA LYS A 32 26.81 -22.02 -22.28
C LYS A 32 25.92 -22.08 -21.04
N THR A 33 24.81 -21.34 -20.97
CA THR A 33 23.89 -21.44 -19.82
C THR A 33 22.51 -21.89 -20.26
N GLU A 34 22.11 -23.09 -19.83
CA GLU A 34 20.74 -23.59 -19.95
C GLU A 34 19.74 -22.50 -19.50
N ALA A 35 18.79 -22.20 -20.38
CA ALA A 35 17.81 -21.16 -20.19
C ALA A 35 17.00 -21.43 -18.91
N ALA A 36 17.15 -20.58 -17.90
CA ALA A 36 16.33 -20.61 -16.68
C ALA A 36 14.87 -20.17 -16.93
N SER A 37 14.50 -19.87 -18.18
CA SER A 37 13.12 -19.59 -18.59
C SER A 37 12.46 -20.89 -19.02
N ARG A 38 11.28 -21.20 -18.46
CA ARG A 38 10.42 -22.30 -18.95
C ARG A 38 9.88 -22.04 -20.36
N LEU A 39 10.01 -20.81 -20.84
CA LEU A 39 9.53 -20.39 -22.15
C LEU A 39 10.62 -20.67 -23.19
N ALA A 40 10.39 -21.68 -24.03
CA ALA A 40 11.22 -21.98 -25.20
C ALA A 40 11.02 -20.91 -26.28
N LEU A 41 11.49 -19.70 -26.01
CA LEU A 41 11.40 -18.55 -26.90
C LEU A 41 12.69 -18.42 -27.71
N GLY A 42 12.55 -18.05 -28.98
CA GLY A 42 13.67 -17.75 -29.89
C GLY A 42 14.31 -16.41 -29.53
N SER A 43 14.17 -15.38 -30.36
CA SER A 43 14.55 -14.01 -29.98
C SER A 43 13.43 -13.31 -29.21
N VAL A 44 13.79 -12.56 -28.17
CA VAL A 44 12.86 -11.72 -27.40
C VAL A 44 13.28 -10.25 -27.58
N ASP A 45 12.33 -9.33 -27.72
CA ASP A 45 12.61 -7.89 -27.63
C ASP A 45 11.79 -7.29 -26.49
N VAL A 46 12.46 -6.72 -25.50
CA VAL A 46 11.82 -6.17 -24.30
C VAL A 46 11.77 -4.65 -24.42
N ARG A 47 10.60 -4.13 -24.78
CA ARG A 47 10.34 -2.69 -24.84
C ARG A 47 9.70 -2.20 -23.54
N LYS A 48 10.35 -1.24 -22.88
CA LYS A 48 9.85 -0.61 -21.65
C LYS A 48 9.08 0.66 -21.99
N LEU A 49 7.84 0.75 -21.54
CA LEU A 49 7.05 1.99 -21.58
C LEU A 49 7.30 2.76 -20.28
N SER A 50 8.10 3.82 -20.37
CA SER A 50 8.47 4.68 -19.23
C SER A 50 7.51 5.86 -19.03
N ALA A 51 6.80 6.29 -20.07
CA ALA A 51 5.86 7.41 -19.96
C ALA A 51 4.53 6.96 -19.32
N THR A 52 4.07 7.69 -18.32
CA THR A 52 2.73 7.54 -17.72
C THR A 52 1.94 8.83 -17.89
N PHE A 53 0.65 8.72 -18.21
CA PHE A 53 -0.27 9.86 -18.28
C PHE A 53 -1.30 9.83 -17.15
N ARG A 54 -1.14 8.87 -16.23
CA ARG A 54 -2.17 8.50 -15.25
C ARG A 54 -2.14 9.39 -14.00
N CYS A 55 -0.96 9.62 -13.44
CA CYS A 55 -0.79 10.24 -12.12
C CYS A 55 0.29 11.32 -12.13
N GLU A 56 0.28 12.22 -11.15
CA GLU A 56 1.35 13.18 -10.92
C GLU A 56 2.72 12.49 -10.81
N GLN A 57 3.78 13.13 -11.31
CA GLN A 57 5.15 12.62 -11.25
C GLN A 57 5.54 12.22 -9.82
N GLN A 58 5.18 13.02 -8.84
CA GLN A 58 5.48 12.77 -7.44
C GLN A 58 4.84 11.49 -6.90
N ILE A 59 3.61 11.15 -7.33
CA ILE A 59 2.95 9.89 -6.97
C ILE A 59 3.72 8.72 -7.59
N ALA A 60 4.08 8.85 -8.87
CA ALA A 60 4.85 7.82 -9.58
C ALA A 60 6.22 7.58 -8.94
N ASP A 61 6.92 8.65 -8.54
CA ASP A 61 8.23 8.58 -7.89
C ASP A 61 8.15 7.92 -6.53
N VAL A 62 7.21 8.35 -5.68
CA VAL A 62 7.00 7.72 -4.36
C VAL A 62 6.64 6.25 -4.52
N ALA A 63 5.69 5.91 -5.40
CA ALA A 63 5.26 4.53 -5.60
C ALA A 63 6.40 3.66 -6.16
N ARG A 64 7.20 4.17 -7.12
CA ARG A 64 8.38 3.48 -7.64
C ARG A 64 9.42 3.26 -6.55
N SER A 65 9.79 4.31 -5.80
CA SER A 65 10.79 4.21 -4.73
C SER A 65 10.40 3.18 -3.67
N PHE A 66 9.10 3.09 -3.36
CA PHE A 66 8.56 2.13 -2.41
C PHE A 66 8.65 0.68 -2.91
N VAL A 67 8.34 0.41 -4.19
CA VAL A 67 8.48 -0.94 -4.77
C VAL A 67 9.95 -1.31 -5.00
N MET A 68 10.77 -0.34 -5.38
CA MET A 68 12.22 -0.52 -5.61
C MET A 68 13.04 -0.40 -4.32
N SER A 69 12.39 -0.37 -3.17
CA SER A 69 13.00 -0.08 -1.88
C SER A 69 14.15 -1.05 -1.59
N PRO A 70 15.34 -0.55 -1.20
CA PRO A 70 16.48 -1.40 -0.85
C PRO A 70 16.25 -2.18 0.44
N THR A 71 15.21 -1.83 1.22
CA THR A 71 14.82 -2.56 2.43
C THR A 71 14.12 -3.88 2.12
N GLN A 72 13.71 -4.09 0.86
CA GLN A 72 13.17 -5.35 0.37
C GLN A 72 14.29 -6.36 0.14
N ALA A 73 14.21 -7.51 0.81
CA ALA A 73 15.18 -8.60 0.64
C ALA A 73 15.15 -9.11 -0.80
N ASN A 74 16.31 -9.15 -1.45
CA ASN A 74 16.49 -9.64 -2.82
C ASN A 74 15.41 -9.10 -3.78
N ASN A 75 15.33 -7.77 -3.92
CA ASN A 75 14.31 -7.12 -4.74
C ASN A 75 14.31 -7.68 -6.18
N ARG A 76 13.18 -8.34 -6.51
CA ARG A 76 12.63 -8.94 -7.75
C ARG A 76 12.27 -8.03 -8.91
N HIS A 77 12.11 -6.74 -8.64
CA HIS A 77 11.41 -5.86 -9.57
C HIS A 77 12.32 -5.36 -10.68
N ILE A 78 11.78 -5.18 -11.88
CA ILE A 78 12.50 -4.60 -13.00
C ILE A 78 12.50 -3.09 -12.80
N ASP A 79 13.69 -2.49 -12.69
CA ASP A 79 13.75 -1.04 -12.60
C ASP A 79 13.36 -0.39 -13.93
N LYS A 80 12.41 0.54 -13.84
CA LYS A 80 11.85 1.34 -14.92
C LYS A 80 11.72 2.77 -14.41
N LYS A 81 12.40 3.72 -15.04
CA LYS A 81 12.16 5.14 -14.73
C LYS A 81 10.80 5.53 -15.29
N VAL A 82 9.89 6.02 -14.45
CA VAL A 82 8.55 6.45 -14.86
C VAL A 82 8.54 7.96 -14.99
N SER A 83 8.11 8.47 -16.14
CA SER A 83 7.97 9.90 -16.41
C SER A 83 6.51 10.27 -16.68
N SER A 84 5.97 11.20 -15.91
CA SER A 84 4.65 11.77 -16.07
C SER A 84 4.70 13.14 -16.72
N ASN A 85 3.67 13.46 -17.51
CA ASN A 85 3.46 14.81 -18.03
C ASN A 85 2.71 15.72 -17.05
N ARG A 86 2.30 15.20 -15.89
CA ARG A 86 1.63 15.95 -14.83
C ARG A 86 2.62 16.24 -13.71
N GLN A 87 2.73 17.52 -13.35
CA GLN A 87 3.60 17.98 -12.29
C GLN A 87 2.83 18.91 -11.34
N ALA A 88 2.48 18.37 -10.18
CA ALA A 88 1.97 19.16 -9.07
C ALA A 88 3.05 20.10 -8.51
N ALA A 89 2.65 21.30 -8.12
CA ALA A 89 3.53 22.30 -7.51
C ALA A 89 3.83 22.04 -6.02
N GLY A 90 3.05 21.18 -5.36
CA GLY A 90 3.18 20.86 -3.94
C GLY A 90 3.02 19.36 -3.68
N PRO A 91 3.03 18.92 -2.40
CA PRO A 91 2.97 17.51 -2.03
C PRO A 91 1.65 16.87 -2.49
N THR A 92 1.75 15.69 -3.08
CA THR A 92 0.63 14.91 -3.62
C THR A 92 0.20 13.77 -2.72
N LEU A 93 1.05 13.36 -1.76
CA LEU A 93 0.70 12.40 -0.74
C LEU A 93 0.44 13.11 0.59
N LYS A 94 -0.55 12.62 1.34
CA LYS A 94 -0.85 13.05 2.70
C LYS A 94 -0.95 11.83 3.60
N ILE A 95 -0.32 11.87 4.77
CA ILE A 95 -0.45 10.85 5.81
C ILE A 95 -1.10 11.52 7.01
N VAL A 96 -2.24 10.98 7.46
CA VAL A 96 -3.01 11.52 8.57
C VAL A 96 -3.14 10.45 9.64
N GLU A 97 -2.67 10.80 10.84
CA GLU A 97 -2.84 9.96 12.01
C GLU A 97 -4.15 10.26 12.73
N HIS A 98 -4.80 9.21 13.21
CA HIS A 98 -5.96 9.28 14.08
C HIS A 98 -5.76 8.37 15.30
N VAL A 99 -6.52 8.59 16.38
CA VAL A 99 -6.51 7.67 17.53
C VAL A 99 -7.02 6.29 17.09
N ASP A 100 -6.45 5.21 17.62
CA ASP A 100 -6.90 3.83 17.35
C ASP A 100 -8.27 3.52 17.98
N SER A 101 -9.32 4.14 17.45
CA SER A 101 -10.71 3.86 17.81
C SER A 101 -11.61 3.86 16.57
N ALA A 102 -12.74 3.16 16.65
CA ALA A 102 -13.70 3.08 15.55
C ALA A 102 -14.25 4.46 15.15
N LYS A 103 -14.56 5.29 16.14
CA LYS A 103 -15.10 6.64 15.92
C LYS A 103 -14.07 7.54 15.25
N GLU A 104 -12.89 7.66 15.83
CA GLU A 104 -11.83 8.56 15.34
C GLU A 104 -11.33 8.16 13.95
N ARG A 105 -11.35 6.87 13.62
CA ARG A 105 -11.05 6.38 12.27
C ARG A 105 -12.07 6.87 11.24
N LEU A 106 -13.36 6.83 11.58
CA LEU A 106 -14.43 7.29 10.70
C LEU A 106 -14.46 8.82 10.61
N ASP A 107 -14.24 9.51 11.73
CA ASP A 107 -14.16 10.97 11.79
C ASP A 107 -12.99 11.48 10.91
N ALA A 108 -11.82 10.85 10.99
CA ALA A 108 -10.67 11.21 10.13
C ALA A 108 -10.96 11.03 8.63
N LEU A 109 -11.76 10.02 8.25
CA LEU A 109 -12.21 9.84 6.87
C LEU A 109 -13.16 10.96 6.45
N HIS A 110 -14.13 11.31 7.29
CA HIS A 110 -15.05 12.41 7.03
C HIS A 110 -14.36 13.76 6.96
N ASP A 111 -13.36 14.01 7.82
CA ASP A 111 -12.56 15.23 7.83
C ASP A 111 -11.75 15.39 6.54
N GLU A 112 -11.14 14.32 6.04
CA GLU A 112 -10.42 14.36 4.76
C GLU A 112 -11.37 14.61 3.59
N LEU A 113 -12.52 13.93 3.56
CA LEU A 113 -13.55 14.17 2.52
C LEU A 113 -14.07 15.60 2.59
N ALA A 114 -14.35 16.13 3.79
CA ALA A 114 -14.75 17.52 3.97
C ALA A 114 -13.66 18.50 3.55
N SER A 115 -12.38 18.18 3.79
CA SER A 115 -11.25 18.97 3.30
C SER A 115 -11.15 18.94 1.77
N LEU A 116 -11.51 17.84 1.10
CA LEU A 116 -11.59 17.78 -0.35
C LEU A 116 -12.75 18.63 -0.88
N VAL A 117 -13.94 18.55 -0.27
CA VAL A 117 -15.08 19.43 -0.60
C VAL A 117 -14.67 20.90 -0.54
N LYS A 118 -14.02 21.33 0.54
CA LYS A 118 -13.59 22.74 0.72
C LYS A 118 -12.59 23.22 -0.34
N ARG A 119 -11.72 22.32 -0.81
CA ARG A 119 -10.71 22.64 -1.84
C ARG A 119 -11.26 22.53 -3.25
N HIS A 120 -12.39 21.84 -3.43
CA HIS A 120 -12.99 21.61 -4.73
C HIS A 120 -13.81 22.83 -5.16
N THR A 121 -13.40 23.46 -6.25
CA THR A 121 -14.05 24.66 -6.79
C THR A 121 -14.72 24.41 -8.15
N ALA A 122 -14.57 23.21 -8.72
CA ALA A 122 -15.09 22.90 -10.04
C ALA A 122 -16.57 22.48 -9.97
N ARG A 123 -17.27 22.65 -11.11
CA ARG A 123 -18.70 22.33 -11.23
C ARG A 123 -18.97 20.82 -11.27
N GLU A 124 -18.04 20.06 -11.86
CA GLU A 124 -18.16 18.61 -11.95
C GLU A 124 -17.76 17.95 -10.63
N PRO A 125 -18.42 16.85 -10.20
CA PRO A 125 -18.04 16.16 -8.99
C PRO A 125 -16.60 15.64 -9.06
N LEU A 126 -15.82 15.90 -8.01
CA LEU A 126 -14.47 15.36 -7.88
C LEU A 126 -14.55 13.86 -7.64
N GLN A 127 -13.82 13.07 -8.42
CA GLN A 127 -13.88 11.62 -8.31
C GLN A 127 -12.92 11.12 -7.23
N VAL A 128 -13.44 10.46 -6.20
CA VAL A 128 -12.66 10.00 -5.04
C VAL A 128 -12.81 8.50 -4.84
N PHE A 129 -11.68 7.80 -4.71
CA PHE A 129 -11.66 6.43 -4.23
C PHE A 129 -11.42 6.37 -2.72
N VAL A 130 -12.21 5.56 -2.01
CA VAL A 130 -11.91 5.15 -0.63
C VAL A 130 -11.57 3.67 -0.65
N LEU A 131 -10.29 3.33 -0.46
CA LEU A 131 -9.82 1.95 -0.63
C LEU A 131 -9.46 1.30 0.69
N THR A 132 -10.00 0.11 0.87
CA THR A 132 -9.66 -0.84 1.93
C THR A 132 -8.71 -1.90 1.37
N ARG A 133 -7.97 -2.64 2.21
CA ARG A 133 -7.16 -3.77 1.72
C ARG A 133 -8.02 -4.81 0.98
N SER A 134 -9.06 -5.30 1.63
CA SER A 134 -9.87 -6.42 1.16
C SER A 134 -11.26 -6.42 1.81
N LYS A 135 -12.28 -6.75 1.01
CA LYS A 135 -13.66 -6.96 1.49
C LYS A 135 -13.82 -8.24 2.30
N ARG A 136 -12.89 -9.21 2.17
CA ARG A 136 -13.02 -10.58 2.73
C ARG A 136 -12.34 -10.77 4.09
N SER A 137 -11.27 -10.03 4.38
CA SER A 137 -10.48 -10.20 5.62
C SER A 137 -10.99 -9.37 6.80
N GLY A 138 -12.18 -8.78 6.64
CA GLY A 138 -12.79 -7.87 7.60
C GLY A 138 -12.27 -6.43 7.45
N PHE A 139 -13.10 -5.48 7.87
CA PHE A 139 -12.77 -4.06 7.85
C PHE A 139 -12.15 -3.64 9.18
N PRO A 140 -11.22 -2.66 9.17
CA PRO A 140 -10.83 -1.96 10.39
C PRO A 140 -12.07 -1.43 11.13
N ASP A 141 -12.01 -1.41 12.46
CA ASP A 141 -13.17 -1.02 13.26
C ASP A 141 -13.68 0.39 12.89
N GLY A 142 -15.00 0.59 12.85
CA GLY A 142 -15.61 1.86 12.44
C GLY A 142 -15.85 2.03 10.94
N LEU A 143 -15.19 1.25 10.09
CA LEU A 143 -15.39 1.26 8.64
C LEU A 143 -16.35 0.15 8.21
N SER A 144 -17.57 0.15 8.74
CA SER A 144 -18.58 -0.83 8.34
C SER A 144 -18.98 -0.66 6.88
N VAL A 145 -19.53 -1.71 6.27
CA VAL A 145 -19.97 -1.66 4.87
C VAL A 145 -21.03 -0.58 4.67
N GLU A 146 -21.93 -0.42 5.65
CA GLU A 146 -23.00 0.57 5.64
C GLU A 146 -22.43 1.99 5.68
N ALA A 147 -21.46 2.24 6.56
CA ALA A 147 -20.77 3.53 6.64
C ALA A 147 -20.10 3.87 5.30
N LEU A 148 -19.35 2.94 4.70
CA LEU A 148 -18.69 3.15 3.42
C LEU A 148 -19.68 3.35 2.25
N GLN A 149 -20.78 2.59 2.23
CA GLN A 149 -21.83 2.72 1.21
C GLN A 149 -22.55 4.07 1.29
N SER A 150 -22.75 4.61 2.49
CA SER A 150 -23.40 5.91 2.69
C SER A 150 -22.58 7.11 2.21
N LEU A 151 -21.25 6.96 2.04
CA LEU A 151 -20.37 8.06 1.67
C LEU A 151 -20.79 8.74 0.36
N ASN A 152 -21.15 7.95 -0.67
CA ASN A 152 -21.52 8.55 -1.94
C ASN A 152 -22.81 9.38 -1.81
N THR A 153 -23.82 8.85 -1.13
CA THR A 153 -25.09 9.56 -0.89
C THR A 153 -24.86 10.84 -0.09
N GLN A 154 -23.93 10.83 0.86
CA GLN A 154 -23.62 12.00 1.70
C GLN A 154 -22.82 13.08 0.97
N TYR A 155 -21.85 12.70 0.14
CA TYR A 155 -20.89 13.65 -0.43
C TYR A 155 -21.13 14.00 -1.91
N LEU A 156 -21.94 13.23 -2.64
CA LEU A 156 -22.31 13.57 -4.02
C LEU A 156 -23.03 14.94 -4.12
N PRO A 157 -23.98 15.29 -3.23
CA PRO A 157 -24.57 16.64 -3.22
C PRO A 157 -23.57 17.75 -2.89
N LEU A 158 -22.45 17.41 -2.24
CA LEU A 158 -21.37 18.33 -1.87
C LEU A 158 -20.28 18.41 -2.96
N GLY A 159 -20.46 17.72 -4.09
CA GLY A 159 -19.54 17.76 -5.22
C GLY A 159 -18.43 16.71 -5.20
N LEU A 160 -18.56 15.61 -4.44
CA LEU A 160 -17.65 14.45 -4.55
C LEU A 160 -18.39 13.18 -5.00
N ASP A 161 -17.94 12.55 -6.09
CA ASP A 161 -18.33 11.19 -6.46
C ASP A 161 -17.43 10.20 -5.72
N VAL A 162 -17.92 9.67 -4.60
CA VAL A 162 -17.15 8.80 -3.71
C VAL A 162 -17.45 7.34 -4.01
N HIS A 163 -16.45 6.62 -4.51
CA HIS A 163 -16.53 5.18 -4.72
C HIS A 163 -15.62 4.45 -3.75
N TRP A 164 -16.15 3.46 -3.03
CA TRP A 164 -15.35 2.64 -2.13
C TRP A 164 -15.17 1.22 -2.69
N ASP A 165 -13.96 0.69 -2.59
CA ASP A 165 -13.69 -0.71 -2.92
C ASP A 165 -12.44 -1.23 -2.17
N SER A 166 -12.02 -2.44 -2.49
CA SER A 166 -10.73 -3.00 -2.14
C SER A 166 -9.66 -2.58 -3.15
N MET A 167 -8.40 -2.49 -2.69
CA MET A 167 -7.26 -2.17 -3.56
C MET A 167 -7.21 -3.08 -4.81
N HIS A 168 -7.49 -4.37 -4.65
CA HIS A 168 -7.49 -5.36 -5.75
C HIS A 168 -8.53 -5.05 -6.84
N ALA A 169 -9.75 -4.70 -6.45
CA ALA A 169 -10.86 -4.47 -7.38
C ALA A 169 -10.66 -3.22 -8.24
N THR A 170 -9.82 -2.29 -7.80
CA THR A 170 -9.55 -1.04 -8.54
C THR A 170 -8.51 -1.18 -9.64
N LYS A 171 -7.94 -2.37 -9.84
CA LYS A 171 -6.96 -2.60 -10.92
C LYS A 171 -7.58 -2.23 -12.27
N GLY A 172 -6.92 -1.33 -12.99
CA GLY A 172 -7.38 -0.82 -14.28
C GLY A 172 -8.29 0.42 -14.20
N LEU A 173 -8.83 0.73 -13.02
CA LEU A 173 -9.59 1.95 -12.77
C LEU A 173 -8.65 3.08 -12.29
N GLY A 174 -9.14 4.31 -12.25
CA GLY A 174 -8.42 5.46 -11.70
C GLY A 174 -9.40 6.59 -11.38
N ARG A 175 -9.06 7.39 -10.36
CA ARG A 175 -9.88 8.49 -9.85
C ARG A 175 -8.98 9.69 -9.53
N ASP A 176 -9.56 10.86 -9.32
CA ASP A 176 -8.80 12.08 -9.12
C ASP A 176 -8.02 12.02 -7.81
N HIS A 177 -8.67 11.57 -6.73
CA HIS A 177 -8.05 11.31 -5.44
C HIS A 177 -8.28 9.88 -4.94
N VAL A 178 -7.34 9.37 -4.14
CA VAL A 178 -7.45 8.08 -3.44
C VAL A 178 -7.23 8.31 -1.95
N ILE A 179 -8.11 7.78 -1.12
CA ILE A 179 -7.96 7.72 0.33
C ILE A 179 -7.80 6.25 0.70
N LEU A 180 -6.62 5.87 1.18
CA LEU A 180 -6.34 4.54 1.70
C LEU A 180 -6.65 4.52 3.19
N VAL A 181 -7.57 3.66 3.58
CA VAL A 181 -8.03 3.52 4.96
C VAL A 181 -7.55 2.21 5.57
N GLY A 182 -7.28 2.21 6.87
CA GLY A 182 -6.77 1.02 7.57
C GLY A 182 -5.28 0.77 7.34
N MET A 183 -4.48 1.83 7.15
CA MET A 183 -3.03 1.75 7.04
C MET A 183 -2.38 1.54 8.41
N ASP A 184 -2.84 0.52 9.12
CA ASP A 184 -2.43 0.20 10.49
C ASP A 184 -1.63 -1.11 10.53
N SER A 185 -0.91 -1.37 11.62
CA SER A 185 -0.26 -2.65 11.90
C SER A 185 -1.21 -3.63 12.60
N GLY A 186 -1.11 -4.94 12.33
CA GLY A 186 -1.88 -5.99 13.01
C GLY A 186 -3.00 -6.60 12.15
N LYS A 187 -3.87 -7.42 12.77
CA LYS A 187 -4.76 -8.39 12.09
C LYS A 187 -5.65 -7.79 10.98
N LYS A 188 -6.23 -6.61 11.21
CA LYS A 188 -7.13 -5.92 10.25
C LYS A 188 -6.42 -4.79 9.50
N GLY A 189 -5.10 -4.69 9.65
CA GLY A 189 -4.27 -3.64 9.09
C GLY A 189 -3.76 -3.97 7.68
N PHE A 190 -2.87 -3.11 7.20
CA PHE A 190 -2.19 -3.24 5.92
C PHE A 190 -0.71 -2.87 6.07
N PRO A 191 0.26 -3.65 5.57
CA PRO A 191 0.07 -4.93 4.91
C PRO A 191 -0.54 -5.94 5.87
N SER A 192 -1.21 -6.93 5.30
CA SER A 192 -1.57 -8.08 6.09
C SER A 192 -0.32 -8.83 6.49
N ASP A 193 -0.09 -8.94 7.80
CA ASP A 193 0.88 -9.90 8.33
C ASP A 193 0.49 -11.35 7.99
N HIS A 194 -0.76 -11.58 7.56
CA HIS A 194 -1.16 -12.81 6.90
C HIS A 194 -0.69 -12.83 5.45
N ALA A 195 0.48 -13.44 5.24
CA ALA A 195 0.73 -14.27 4.07
C ALA A 195 1.63 -15.44 4.54
N PRO A 196 1.19 -16.71 4.49
CA PRO A 196 -0.07 -17.27 4.01
C PRO A 196 -0.99 -17.73 5.15
N MET A 197 -2.29 -17.82 4.90
CA MET A 197 -3.10 -18.73 5.71
C MET A 197 -2.64 -20.17 5.44
N ASP A 198 -2.81 -21.07 6.41
CA ASP A 198 -2.85 -22.51 6.18
C ASP A 198 -3.49 -22.82 4.82
N ASN A 199 -2.84 -23.67 4.01
CA ASN A 199 -3.42 -24.55 2.98
C ASN A 199 -2.39 -24.81 1.87
N LEU A 200 -2.33 -26.06 1.41
CA LEU A 200 -1.69 -26.61 0.21
C LEU A 200 -1.35 -25.62 -0.92
N ILE A 201 -2.18 -24.61 -1.14
CA ILE A 201 -2.02 -23.56 -2.15
C ILE A 201 -0.69 -22.82 -2.02
N GLU A 202 -0.24 -22.39 -0.83
CA GLU A 202 1.03 -21.65 -0.73
C GLU A 202 2.22 -22.52 -1.18
N ALA A 203 2.21 -23.81 -0.83
CA ALA A 203 3.23 -24.76 -1.26
C ALA A 203 3.26 -24.96 -2.79
N LEU A 204 2.18 -24.59 -3.48
CA LEU A 204 2.08 -24.61 -4.95
C LEU A 204 2.48 -23.27 -5.59
N LEU A 205 2.73 -22.21 -4.81
CA LEU A 205 3.10 -20.90 -5.32
C LEU A 205 4.63 -20.75 -5.43
N PRO A 206 5.11 -19.95 -6.39
CA PRO A 206 6.53 -19.61 -6.49
C PRO A 206 7.04 -18.93 -5.22
N ASP A 207 8.28 -19.27 -4.85
CA ASP A 207 8.95 -18.69 -3.69
C ASP A 207 9.15 -17.17 -3.84
N GLN A 208 8.93 -16.44 -2.76
CA GLN A 208 9.07 -14.97 -2.71
C GLN A 208 10.13 -14.59 -1.67
N PRO A 209 11.19 -13.86 -2.07
CA PRO A 209 12.26 -13.49 -1.12
C PRO A 209 11.81 -12.54 -0.02
N ASP A 210 10.81 -11.69 -0.30
CA ASP A 210 10.17 -10.81 0.69
C ASP A 210 8.73 -11.29 0.95
N PRO A 211 8.35 -11.66 2.19
CA PRO A 211 7.00 -12.10 2.53
C PRO A 211 5.90 -11.07 2.20
N TRP A 212 6.26 -9.79 2.07
CA TRP A 212 5.33 -8.72 1.73
C TRP A 212 5.36 -8.30 0.26
N GLU A 213 6.06 -9.03 -0.61
CA GLU A 213 6.24 -8.62 -2.01
C GLU A 213 4.90 -8.40 -2.72
N GLU A 214 3.90 -9.27 -2.51
CA GLU A 214 2.57 -9.11 -3.10
C GLU A 214 1.82 -7.90 -2.52
N GLU A 215 1.86 -7.71 -1.20
CA GLU A 215 1.21 -6.56 -0.55
C GLU A 215 1.90 -5.23 -0.93
N ARG A 216 3.23 -5.23 -1.18
CA ARG A 216 3.96 -4.07 -1.70
C ARG A 216 3.48 -3.68 -3.09
N ARG A 217 3.31 -4.65 -3.99
CA ARG A 217 2.74 -4.43 -5.32
C ARG A 217 1.28 -3.97 -5.24
N LEU A 218 0.52 -4.51 -4.30
CA LEU A 218 -0.84 -4.04 -4.05
C LEU A 218 -0.87 -2.57 -3.62
N PHE A 219 0.06 -2.17 -2.74
CA PHE A 219 0.20 -0.78 -2.33
C PHE A 219 0.54 0.13 -3.51
N TYR A 220 1.50 -0.28 -4.36
CA TYR A 220 1.82 0.42 -5.60
C TYR A 220 0.60 0.59 -6.51
N VAL A 221 -0.19 -0.47 -6.70
CA VAL A 221 -1.42 -0.40 -7.49
C VAL A 221 -2.35 0.64 -6.89
N ALA A 222 -2.54 0.64 -5.56
CA ALA A 222 -3.41 1.57 -4.85
C ALA A 222 -2.96 3.03 -4.98
N LEU A 223 -1.68 3.33 -4.77
CA LEU A 223 -1.11 4.68 -4.93
C LEU A 223 -1.31 5.19 -6.36
N THR A 224 -1.02 4.35 -7.36
CA THR A 224 -1.11 4.72 -8.79
C THR A 224 -2.54 4.75 -9.35
N ARG A 225 -3.57 4.52 -8.52
CA ARG A 225 -4.98 4.76 -8.91
C ARG A 225 -5.35 6.24 -8.86
N ALA A 226 -4.62 7.06 -8.09
CA ALA A 226 -4.88 8.49 -7.99
C ALA A 226 -4.28 9.25 -9.17
N LYS A 227 -5.01 10.23 -9.69
CA LYS A 227 -4.47 11.16 -10.69
C LYS A 227 -3.71 12.31 -10.04
N HIS A 228 -4.26 12.88 -8.96
CA HIS A 228 -3.80 14.15 -8.38
C HIS A 228 -3.30 14.04 -6.94
N GLY A 229 -3.90 13.20 -6.10
CA GLY A 229 -3.41 13.05 -4.74
C GLY A 229 -3.87 11.80 -4.01
N VAL A 230 -3.07 11.38 -3.04
CA VAL A 230 -3.31 10.20 -2.21
C VAL A 230 -3.28 10.59 -0.73
N THR A 231 -4.30 10.19 0.03
CA THR A 231 -4.31 10.33 1.49
C THR A 231 -4.26 8.95 2.15
N LEU A 232 -3.38 8.76 3.13
CA LEU A 232 -3.23 7.54 3.92
C LEU A 232 -3.73 7.82 5.35
N LEU A 233 -4.75 7.10 5.79
CA LEU A 233 -5.25 7.17 7.17
C LEU A 233 -4.71 6.01 7.99
N CYS A 234 -4.02 6.33 9.08
CA CYS A 234 -3.44 5.34 9.99
C CYS A 234 -3.68 5.65 11.47
N ALA A 235 -3.77 4.60 12.27
CA ALA A 235 -3.79 4.69 13.72
C ALA A 235 -2.43 5.15 14.24
N ALA A 236 -2.41 6.23 15.02
CA ALA A 236 -1.21 6.85 15.55
C ALA A 236 -0.41 5.89 16.45
N GLU A 237 -1.08 5.02 17.21
CA GLU A 237 -0.49 4.07 18.15
C GLU A 237 0.20 2.91 17.46
N ARG A 238 -0.25 2.56 16.23
CA ARG A 238 0.22 1.38 15.50
C ARG A 238 0.16 1.59 13.98
N PRO A 239 0.86 2.59 13.41
CA PRO A 239 0.85 2.81 11.98
C PRO A 239 1.41 1.60 11.22
N SER A 240 1.01 1.44 9.97
CA SER A 240 1.58 0.42 9.08
C SER A 240 3.11 0.54 8.97
N MET A 241 3.77 -0.60 8.80
CA MET A 241 5.19 -0.62 8.43
C MET A 241 5.45 0.11 7.09
N PHE A 242 4.50 0.09 6.15
CA PHE A 242 4.62 0.80 4.88
C PHE A 242 4.50 2.31 5.05
N VAL A 243 3.66 2.78 5.99
CA VAL A 243 3.61 4.20 6.36
C VAL A 243 4.95 4.63 6.95
N ASN A 244 5.54 3.84 7.85
CA ASN A 244 6.86 4.14 8.41
C ASN A 244 7.96 4.16 7.33
N GLU A 245 7.91 3.24 6.36
CA GLU A 245 8.84 3.21 5.24
C GLU A 245 8.74 4.46 4.35
N LEU A 246 7.52 4.91 4.03
CA LEU A 246 7.29 6.14 3.27
C LEU A 246 7.83 7.38 3.98
N LEU A 247 7.61 7.47 5.30
CA LEU A 247 8.13 8.58 6.12
C LEU A 247 9.67 8.60 6.19
N GLN A 248 10.32 7.46 5.96
CA GLN A 248 11.78 7.32 5.91
C GLN A 248 12.35 7.42 4.48
N SER A 249 11.50 7.58 3.47
CA SER A 249 11.92 7.64 2.06
C SER A 249 12.65 8.95 1.73
N GLU A 250 13.33 8.99 0.58
CA GLU A 250 13.95 10.19 0.04
C GLU A 250 12.93 11.21 -0.51
N HIS A 251 11.67 10.80 -0.70
CA HIS A 251 10.61 11.62 -1.29
C HIS A 251 9.73 12.33 -0.25
N GLN A 252 10.28 12.68 0.91
CA GLN A 252 9.55 13.37 1.98
C GLN A 252 8.93 14.69 1.52
N ALA A 253 9.56 15.40 0.57
CA ALA A 253 9.00 16.64 0.01
C ALA A 253 7.66 16.45 -0.71
N SER A 254 7.36 15.23 -1.18
CA SER A 254 6.09 14.88 -1.82
C SER A 254 5.01 14.46 -0.82
N ILE A 255 5.34 14.40 0.48
CA ILE A 255 4.48 13.84 1.54
C ILE A 255 4.19 14.92 2.59
N THR A 256 2.91 15.22 2.78
CA THR A 256 2.43 15.99 3.94
C THR A 256 2.11 15.03 5.08
N TYR A 257 2.81 15.13 6.20
CA TYR A 257 2.53 14.31 7.39
C TYR A 257 1.81 15.11 8.46
N VAL A 258 0.65 14.62 8.90
CA VAL A 258 -0.18 15.20 9.96
C VAL A 258 -0.19 14.21 11.14
N PRO A 259 0.78 14.30 12.07
CA PRO A 259 0.87 13.42 13.22
C PRO A 259 -0.15 13.76 14.30
N LEU A 260 -0.52 12.76 15.11
CA LEU A 260 -1.28 13.00 16.33
C LEU A 260 -0.32 13.30 17.49
N ALA A 261 -0.52 14.44 18.15
CA ALA A 261 0.37 14.86 19.24
C ALA A 261 0.32 13.88 20.43
N GLN A 262 1.45 13.78 21.14
CA GLN A 262 1.56 13.08 22.43
C GLN A 262 1.38 11.55 22.41
N ILE A 263 1.38 10.92 21.23
CA ILE A 263 1.34 9.46 21.13
C ILE A 263 2.73 8.86 21.35
N LYS A 264 2.87 8.04 22.40
CA LYS A 264 4.07 7.24 22.65
C LYS A 264 3.90 5.85 22.06
N ARG A 265 4.63 5.57 20.98
CA ARG A 265 4.72 4.25 20.34
C ARG A 265 6.14 3.72 20.38
N VAL A 266 6.29 2.42 20.65
CA VAL A 266 7.60 1.76 20.70
C VAL A 266 7.67 0.74 19.58
N LEU A 267 8.59 0.95 18.64
CA LEU A 267 8.84 -0.02 17.57
C LEU A 267 9.32 -1.33 18.19
N CYS A 268 8.76 -2.45 17.74
CA CYS A 268 9.10 -3.77 18.26
C CYS A 268 10.58 -4.07 18.01
N PRO A 269 11.41 -4.27 19.06
CA PRO A 269 12.86 -4.44 18.90
C PRO A 269 13.23 -5.76 18.21
N VAL A 270 12.32 -6.75 18.20
CA VAL A 270 12.57 -8.06 17.60
C VAL A 270 12.33 -8.02 16.09
N CYS A 271 11.14 -7.59 15.66
CA CYS A 271 10.80 -7.63 14.23
C CYS A 271 11.03 -6.31 13.49
N LYS A 272 11.20 -5.19 14.19
CA LYS A 272 11.37 -3.82 13.65
C LYS A 272 10.28 -3.34 12.67
N LYS A 273 9.16 -4.06 12.60
CA LYS A 273 8.05 -3.82 11.66
C LYS A 273 6.70 -3.59 12.38
N GLY A 274 6.55 -4.12 13.58
CA GLY A 274 5.36 -3.95 14.42
C GLY A 274 5.61 -2.98 15.56
N TRP A 275 4.55 -2.66 16.30
CA TRP A 275 4.59 -1.78 17.47
C TRP A 275 4.30 -2.58 18.73
N LEU A 276 4.84 -2.16 19.86
CA LEU A 276 4.49 -2.73 21.16
C LEU A 276 3.23 -2.03 21.68
N GLN A 277 2.17 -2.80 21.89
CA GLN A 277 0.92 -2.34 22.49
C GLN A 277 0.70 -3.01 23.84
N ARG A 278 0.16 -2.24 24.79
CA ARG A 278 -0.16 -2.74 26.11
C ARG A 278 -1.40 -3.64 26.06
N GLN A 279 -1.21 -4.87 26.53
CA GLN A 279 -2.24 -5.85 26.77
C GLN A 279 -2.13 -6.28 28.25
N ASN A 280 -3.00 -5.73 29.08
CA ASN A 280 -2.97 -5.90 30.54
C ASN A 280 -1.62 -5.46 31.15
N LYS A 281 -0.86 -6.42 31.71
CA LYS A 281 0.45 -6.23 32.34
C LYS A 281 1.64 -6.46 31.38
N TYR A 282 1.36 -6.64 30.08
CA TYR A 282 2.37 -6.96 29.08
C TYR A 282 2.33 -5.98 27.92
N LEU A 283 3.49 -5.74 27.31
CA LEU A 283 3.64 -5.15 26.00
C LEU A 283 3.79 -6.28 24.97
N SER A 284 2.83 -6.40 24.06
CA SER A 284 2.81 -7.39 22.99
C SER A 284 3.01 -6.72 21.64
N CYS A 285 3.71 -7.38 20.72
CA CYS A 285 3.84 -6.90 19.35
C CYS A 285 2.47 -6.94 18.62
N THR A 286 2.14 -5.87 17.89
CA THR A 286 0.94 -5.79 17.03
C THR A 286 0.90 -6.87 15.94
N ARG A 287 2.06 -7.41 15.57
CA ARG A 287 2.22 -8.46 14.55
C ARG A 287 2.06 -9.89 15.12
N TYR A 288 1.57 -10.06 16.34
CA TYR A 288 1.23 -11.40 16.85
C TYR A 288 0.19 -12.07 15.94
N PRO A 289 0.32 -13.38 15.60
CA PRO A 289 1.27 -14.36 16.12
C PRO A 289 2.65 -14.41 15.45
N TYR A 290 2.86 -13.69 14.34
CA TYR A 290 4.12 -13.71 13.56
C TYR A 290 5.32 -13.12 14.30
N CYS A 291 5.07 -12.27 15.29
CA CYS A 291 6.08 -11.83 16.25
C CYS A 291 5.57 -12.09 17.66
N SER A 292 6.10 -13.11 18.31
CA SER A 292 5.77 -13.51 19.68
C SER A 292 6.45 -12.65 20.75
N ASN A 293 7.06 -11.52 20.38
CA ASN A 293 7.69 -10.62 21.34
C ASN A 293 6.64 -10.06 22.30
N LYS A 294 6.73 -10.51 23.55
CA LYS A 294 5.90 -10.11 24.67
C LYS A 294 6.80 -9.83 25.86
N ARG A 295 6.69 -8.65 26.47
CA ARG A 295 7.51 -8.25 27.61
C ARG A 295 6.62 -7.72 28.72
N PHE A 296 7.02 -7.93 29.97
CA PHE A 296 6.29 -7.39 31.11
C PHE A 296 6.42 -5.86 31.13
N ASP A 297 5.30 -5.16 31.27
CA ASP A 297 5.27 -3.70 31.35
C ASP A 297 5.61 -3.28 32.79
N LYS A 298 6.87 -2.88 33.04
CA LYS A 298 7.30 -2.41 34.36
C LYS A 298 6.57 -1.12 34.79
N THR A 299 6.03 -0.35 33.86
CA THR A 299 5.24 0.85 34.15
C THR A 299 3.79 0.53 34.55
N ALA A 300 3.38 -0.74 34.47
CA ALA A 300 2.06 -1.19 34.92
C ALA A 300 1.98 -1.43 36.44
N LEU A 301 3.06 -1.27 37.18
CA LEU A 301 3.14 -1.52 38.63
C LEU A 301 2.98 -0.28 39.51
N GLY A 302 2.76 0.91 38.94
CA GLY A 302 2.63 2.17 39.68
C GLY A 302 3.18 3.33 38.88
#